data_AF-A0ABD1NTY6-F1
#
_entry.id   AF-A0ABD1NTY6-F1
#
_cell.length_a   1.000
_cell.length_b   1.000
_cell.length_c   1.000
_cell.angle_alpha   90.00
_cell.angle_beta   90.00
_cell.angle_gamma   90.00
#
_symmetry.space_group_name_H-M   'P 1'
#
loop_
_entity.id
_entity.type
_entity.pdbx_description
1 polymer ?
#
loop_
_entity_poly.entity_id
_entity_poly.type
_entity_poly.pdbx_seq_one_letter_code
_entity_poly.pdbx_strand_id
1 'polypeptide(L)'
;MMNTSVSARGHGHSINGQATATNGVVIQMSGSRKPASAIVSEKLMYVDVWGGELWVDVLRSTIEYGLAPKSWTDYLYLSVGGTISNAGISGQAFNHGPQISNVYELDVITAQKSRDRNTNEFTKAACLCSLFSKVSCTGHY
;
A
#
# COMPACT_ATOMS: atom_id res chain seq x y z
N MET A 1 -11.34 24.47 -18.59
CA MET A 1 -10.66 23.17 -18.35
C MET A 1 -11.38 22.48 -17.20
N MET A 2 -11.84 21.24 -17.39
CA MET A 2 -12.43 20.45 -16.29
C MET A 2 -11.31 19.82 -15.46
N ASN A 3 -11.22 20.19 -14.18
CA ASN A 3 -10.33 19.54 -13.22
C ASN A 3 -11.02 18.27 -12.73
N THR A 4 -10.68 17.11 -13.30
CA THR A 4 -11.26 15.83 -12.89
C THR A 4 -10.49 15.31 -11.69
N SER A 5 -11.18 15.09 -10.56
CA SER A 5 -10.58 14.46 -9.38
C SER A 5 -10.37 12.98 -9.63
N VAL A 6 -9.26 12.42 -9.13
CA VAL A 6 -8.97 10.99 -9.23
C VAL A 6 -8.66 10.49 -7.82
N SER A 7 -9.26 9.37 -7.41
CA SER A 7 -9.05 8.76 -6.09
C SER A 7 -8.78 7.26 -6.23
N ALA A 8 -7.83 6.77 -5.44
CA ALA A 8 -7.52 5.36 -5.31
C ALA A 8 -8.44 4.72 -4.26
N ARG A 9 -9.13 3.63 -4.62
CA ARG A 9 -9.93 2.86 -3.68
C ARG A 9 -9.38 1.46 -3.54
N GLY A 10 -8.77 1.18 -2.38
CA GLY A 10 -8.44 -0.18 -1.93
C GLY A 10 -9.72 -0.95 -1.55
N HIS A 11 -9.75 -1.49 -0.33
CA HIS A 11 -10.92 -2.22 0.18
C HIS A 11 -12.02 -1.35 0.82
N GLY A 12 -11.93 -0.02 0.72
CA GLY A 12 -13.02 0.88 1.12
C GLY A 12 -13.22 1.04 2.63
N HIS A 13 -12.16 0.87 3.43
CA HIS A 13 -12.19 1.07 4.90
C HIS A 13 -12.03 2.53 5.35
N SER A 14 -12.01 3.48 4.42
CA SER A 14 -12.01 4.92 4.73
C SER A 14 -13.35 5.33 5.36
N ILE A 15 -13.31 6.04 6.49
CA ILE A 15 -14.52 6.38 7.28
C ILE A 15 -15.19 7.70 6.90
N ASN A 16 -14.50 8.60 6.19
CA ASN A 16 -14.96 9.97 5.89
C ASN A 16 -14.73 10.32 4.40
N GLY A 17 -14.90 9.37 3.49
CA GLY A 17 -14.86 9.63 2.05
C GLY A 17 -13.46 9.84 1.45
N GLN A 18 -12.38 9.55 2.18
CA GLN A 18 -11.00 9.73 1.69
C GLN A 18 -10.71 8.96 0.39
N ALA A 19 -11.40 7.84 0.15
CA ALA A 19 -11.27 7.00 -1.05
C ALA A 19 -12.37 7.27 -2.09
N THR A 20 -12.93 8.48 -2.12
CA THR A 20 -13.98 8.90 -3.07
C THR A 20 -13.51 10.08 -3.92
N ALA A 21 -14.14 10.25 -5.09
CA ALA A 21 -13.88 11.35 -6.01
C ALA A 21 -15.21 11.96 -6.48
N THR A 22 -15.66 13.04 -5.82
CA THR A 22 -16.89 13.75 -6.22
C THR A 22 -16.71 14.32 -7.62
N ASN A 23 -17.62 13.96 -8.53
CA ASN A 23 -17.58 14.32 -9.95
C ASN A 23 -16.23 13.95 -10.62
N GLY A 24 -15.63 12.84 -10.18
CA GLY A 24 -14.33 12.39 -10.63
C GLY A 24 -14.28 10.89 -10.92
N VAL A 25 -13.06 10.36 -10.97
CA VAL A 25 -12.78 8.95 -11.27
C VAL A 25 -12.25 8.27 -10.02
N VAL A 26 -12.86 7.14 -9.66
CA VAL A 26 -12.34 6.25 -8.62
C VAL A 26 -11.67 5.06 -9.29
N ILE A 27 -10.39 4.85 -9.01
CA ILE A 27 -9.62 3.70 -9.46
C ILE A 27 -9.83 2.58 -8.45
N GLN A 28 -10.55 1.53 -8.84
CA GLN A 28 -10.71 0.34 -8.02
C GLN A 28 -9.40 -0.46 -8.03
N MET A 29 -8.74 -0.52 -6.88
CA MET A 29 -7.45 -1.20 -6.73
C MET A 29 -7.60 -2.67 -6.38
N SER A 30 -8.72 -3.07 -5.75
CA SER A 30 -8.98 -4.48 -5.41
C SER A 30 -9.58 -5.27 -6.58
N GLY A 31 -9.44 -6.60 -6.52
CA GLY A 31 -10.13 -7.50 -7.45
C GLY A 31 -9.53 -7.58 -8.86
N SER A 32 -8.23 -7.28 -9.03
CA SER A 32 -7.54 -7.57 -10.29
C SER A 32 -7.69 -9.05 -10.62
N ARG A 33 -8.23 -9.38 -11.82
CA ARG A 33 -8.59 -10.75 -12.25
C ARG A 33 -7.40 -11.73 -12.28
N LYS A 34 -6.19 -11.20 -12.20
CA LYS A 34 -4.99 -11.92 -11.78
C LYS A 34 -4.24 -10.97 -10.84
N PRO A 35 -4.09 -11.26 -9.55
CA PRO A 35 -3.07 -10.57 -8.77
C PRO A 35 -1.75 -10.80 -9.51
N ALA A 36 -0.95 -9.75 -9.69
CA ALA A 36 0.46 -9.99 -9.92
C ALA A 36 0.90 -10.76 -8.67
N SER A 37 1.20 -12.05 -8.83
CA SER A 37 1.50 -12.93 -7.71
C SER A 37 2.56 -12.26 -6.84
N ALA A 38 2.33 -12.25 -5.53
CA ALA A 38 3.31 -11.76 -4.58
C ALA A 38 4.67 -12.42 -4.87
N ILE A 39 5.71 -11.63 -5.12
CA ILE A 39 7.04 -12.14 -5.40
C ILE A 39 7.81 -12.16 -4.09
N VAL A 40 7.93 -13.35 -3.50
CA VAL A 40 8.61 -13.56 -2.23
C VAL A 40 10.10 -13.82 -2.49
N SER A 41 10.98 -13.16 -1.73
CA SER A 41 12.41 -13.44 -1.71
C SER A 41 12.82 -13.95 -0.34
N GLU A 42 13.02 -15.26 -0.21
CA GLU A 42 13.56 -15.89 1.01
C GLU A 42 14.94 -15.34 1.37
N LYS A 43 15.83 -15.25 0.38
CA LYS A 43 17.21 -14.79 0.60
C LYS A 43 17.28 -13.35 1.11
N LEU A 44 16.40 -12.48 0.60
CA LEU A 44 16.42 -11.04 0.91
C LEU A 44 15.32 -10.64 1.91
N MET A 45 14.53 -11.60 2.38
CA MET A 45 13.50 -11.44 3.42
C MET A 45 12.51 -10.32 3.08
N TYR A 46 11.95 -10.33 1.87
CA TYR A 46 10.90 -9.39 1.47
C TYR A 46 9.83 -10.06 0.61
N VAL A 47 8.71 -9.36 0.47
CA VAL A 47 7.68 -9.67 -0.52
C VAL A 47 7.35 -8.44 -1.35
N ASP A 48 7.33 -8.58 -2.67
CA ASP A 48 6.86 -7.55 -3.60
C ASP A 48 5.41 -7.81 -3.97
N VAL A 49 4.53 -6.83 -3.70
CA VAL A 49 3.07 -7.02 -3.72
C VAL A 49 2.34 -5.84 -4.35
N TRP A 50 1.24 -6.12 -5.04
CA TRP A 50 0.32 -5.11 -5.54
C TRP A 50 -0.32 -4.31 -4.39
N GLY A 51 -0.41 -2.98 -4.52
CA GLY A 51 -0.95 -2.12 -3.46
C GLY A 51 -2.44 -2.30 -3.19
N GLY A 52 -3.20 -2.88 -4.12
CA GLY A 52 -4.58 -3.26 -3.89
C GLY A 52 -4.77 -4.64 -3.24
N GLU A 53 -3.68 -5.39 -3.05
CA GLU A 53 -3.69 -6.71 -2.41
C GLU A 53 -4.05 -6.61 -0.92
N LEU A 54 -4.68 -7.65 -0.38
CA LEU A 54 -4.98 -7.72 1.04
C LEU A 54 -3.81 -8.23 1.85
N TRP A 55 -3.63 -7.69 3.06
CA TRP A 55 -2.61 -8.21 4.00
C TRP A 55 -2.81 -9.70 4.34
N VAL A 56 -4.05 -10.21 4.33
CA VAL A 56 -4.29 -11.66 4.51
C VAL A 56 -3.71 -12.49 3.37
N ASP A 57 -3.77 -12.00 2.13
CA ASP A 57 -3.26 -12.70 0.96
C ASP A 57 -1.74 -12.57 0.83
N VAL A 58 -1.19 -11.42 1.25
CA VAL A 58 0.27 -11.27 1.46
C VAL A 58 0.78 -12.28 2.48
N LEU A 59 0.12 -12.42 3.63
CA LEU A 59 0.50 -13.39 4.66
C LEU A 59 0.45 -14.83 4.14
N ARG A 60 -0.62 -15.21 3.44
CA ARG A 60 -0.75 -16.54 2.83
C ARG A 60 0.42 -16.82 1.89
N SER A 61 0.74 -15.85 1.03
CA SER A 61 1.83 -15.97 0.06
C SER A 61 3.19 -16.10 0.74
N THR A 62 3.46 -15.36 1.82
CA THR A 62 4.77 -15.40 2.49
C THR A 62 4.98 -16.65 3.34
N ILE A 63 3.91 -17.19 3.95
CA ILE A 63 4.00 -18.41 4.79
C ILE A 63 4.42 -19.63 3.96
N GLU A 64 4.07 -19.69 2.67
CA GLU A 64 4.54 -20.75 1.76
C GLU A 64 6.08 -20.82 1.66
N TYR A 65 6.76 -19.74 2.07
CA TYR A 65 8.21 -19.59 2.08
C TYR A 65 8.78 -19.48 3.51
N GLY A 66 7.99 -19.79 4.56
CA GLY A 66 8.41 -19.67 5.96
C GLY A 66 8.65 -18.23 6.43
N LEU A 67 8.04 -17.25 5.74
CA LEU A 67 8.18 -15.82 6.00
C LEU A 67 6.86 -15.16 6.41
N ALA A 68 6.95 -14.03 7.10
CA ALA A 68 5.84 -13.13 7.33
C ALA A 68 6.28 -11.65 7.45
N PRO A 69 5.48 -10.67 7.01
CA PRO A 69 5.69 -9.25 7.32
C PRO A 69 5.96 -8.98 8.81
N LYS A 70 6.85 -8.02 9.11
CA LYS A 70 7.27 -7.70 10.49
C LYS A 70 6.25 -6.90 11.30
N SER A 71 5.42 -6.11 10.62
CA SER A 71 4.49 -5.17 11.24
C SER A 71 3.12 -5.28 10.58
N TRP A 72 2.07 -5.16 11.38
CA TRP A 72 0.70 -5.51 11.00
C TRP A 72 -0.30 -4.40 11.31
N THR A 73 -1.53 -4.65 10.90
CA THR A 73 -2.73 -3.98 11.42
C THR A 73 -3.57 -5.04 12.13
N ASP A 74 -4.43 -4.62 13.05
CA ASP A 74 -5.29 -5.55 13.81
C ASP A 74 -6.34 -6.26 12.92
N TYR A 75 -6.55 -5.78 11.69
CA TYR A 75 -7.51 -6.31 10.74
C TYR A 75 -6.86 -6.51 9.36
N LEU A 76 -6.70 -7.77 8.93
CA LEU A 76 -5.93 -8.12 7.74
C LEU A 76 -6.67 -7.97 6.40
N TYR A 77 -7.98 -7.69 6.40
CA TYR A 77 -8.73 -7.40 5.18
C TYR A 77 -8.64 -5.91 4.80
N LEU A 78 -7.46 -5.33 5.00
CA LEU A 78 -7.07 -3.99 4.53
C LEU A 78 -6.11 -4.15 3.36
N SER A 79 -6.21 -3.25 2.38
CA SER A 79 -5.28 -3.22 1.26
C SER A 79 -3.90 -2.68 1.66
N VAL A 80 -2.83 -3.23 1.10
CA VAL A 80 -1.43 -2.82 1.34
C VAL A 80 -1.21 -1.31 1.15
N GLY A 81 -1.58 -0.77 -0.01
CA GLY A 81 -1.41 0.65 -0.31
C GLY A 81 -2.27 1.55 0.58
N GLY A 82 -3.44 1.07 1.02
CA GLY A 82 -4.33 1.81 1.91
C GLY A 82 -3.76 1.99 3.32
N THR A 83 -3.10 0.97 3.88
CA THR A 83 -2.49 1.09 5.21
C THR A 83 -1.17 1.87 5.16
N ILE A 84 -0.35 1.67 4.11
CA ILE A 84 0.90 2.41 3.88
C ILE A 84 0.62 3.91 3.67
N SER A 85 -0.50 4.27 3.04
CA SER A 85 -0.90 5.68 2.87
C SER A 85 -1.33 6.38 4.17
N ASN A 86 -1.43 5.64 5.28
CA ASN A 86 -1.76 6.17 6.60
C ASN A 86 -0.61 5.97 7.60
N ALA A 87 -0.32 4.70 7.95
CA ALA A 87 0.81 4.27 8.80
C ALA A 87 0.85 2.73 8.90
N GLY A 88 -0.31 2.12 9.21
CA GLY A 88 -0.45 0.69 9.53
C GLY A 88 0.16 0.36 10.88
N ILE A 89 -0.63 0.47 11.96
CA ILE A 89 -0.17 0.28 13.34
C ILE A 89 -0.90 -0.91 13.97
N SER A 90 -0.16 -1.71 14.74
CA SER A 90 -0.66 -2.76 15.63
C SER A 90 0.39 -3.01 16.73
N GLY A 91 0.22 -4.07 17.52
CA GLY A 91 1.05 -4.42 18.67
C GLY A 91 2.53 -4.66 18.37
N GLN A 92 2.94 -4.85 17.11
CA GLN A 92 4.36 -5.04 16.73
C GLN A 92 5.10 -3.70 16.56
N ALA A 93 4.37 -2.59 16.49
CA ALA A 93 4.94 -1.29 16.16
C ALA A 93 5.97 -0.78 17.20
N PHE A 94 5.89 -1.23 18.46
CA PHE A 94 6.90 -0.87 19.46
C PHE A 94 8.29 -1.45 19.15
N ASN A 95 8.35 -2.60 18.48
CA ASN A 95 9.60 -3.32 18.20
C ASN A 95 10.08 -3.13 16.75
N HIS A 96 9.13 -3.05 15.80
CA HIS A 96 9.43 -3.00 14.37
C HIS A 96 9.00 -1.69 13.70
N GLY A 97 8.39 -0.76 14.44
CA GLY A 97 7.73 0.40 13.85
C GLY A 97 6.43 0.05 13.11
N PRO A 98 5.67 1.06 12.67
CA PRO A 98 4.49 0.85 11.83
C PRO A 98 4.84 0.21 10.47
N GLN A 99 3.84 -0.21 9.70
CA GLN A 99 4.02 -0.80 8.37
C GLN A 99 4.82 0.13 7.43
N ILE A 100 4.60 1.45 7.49
CA ILE A 100 5.36 2.43 6.71
C ILE A 100 6.88 2.42 6.99
N SER A 101 7.32 1.91 8.14
CA SER A 101 8.75 1.78 8.48
C SER A 101 9.36 0.48 7.95
N ASN A 102 8.56 -0.41 7.36
CA ASN A 102 8.95 -1.74 6.90
C ASN A 102 8.77 -1.92 5.39
N VAL A 103 8.80 -0.82 4.63
CA VAL A 103 8.73 -0.81 3.16
C VAL A 103 10.09 -0.39 2.61
N TYR A 104 10.68 -1.21 1.75
CA TYR A 104 11.98 -0.94 1.11
C TYR A 104 11.84 -0.07 -0.15
N GLU A 105 10.78 -0.30 -0.93
CA GLU A 105 10.59 0.31 -2.24
C GLU A 105 9.09 0.43 -2.54
N LEU A 106 8.72 1.48 -3.29
CA LEU A 106 7.36 1.75 -3.74
C LEU A 106 7.37 2.15 -5.22
N ASP A 107 6.54 1.52 -6.02
CA ASP A 107 6.20 1.99 -7.36
C ASP A 107 4.99 2.92 -7.28
N VAL A 108 5.18 4.19 -7.66
CA VAL A 108 4.17 5.23 -7.51
C VAL A 108 3.90 5.92 -8.84
N ILE A 109 2.63 5.94 -9.27
CA ILE A 109 2.21 6.83 -10.35
C ILE A 109 2.03 8.22 -9.76
N THR A 110 2.73 9.23 -10.27
CA THR A 110 2.54 10.62 -9.82
C THR A 110 1.66 11.43 -10.76
N ALA A 111 0.84 12.33 -10.20
CA ALA A 111 0.12 13.32 -10.99
C ALA A 111 1.10 14.45 -11.34
N GLN A 112 1.76 14.34 -12.49
CA GLN A 112 2.55 15.45 -13.02
C GLN A 112 1.62 16.61 -13.38
N LYS A 113 1.61 17.68 -12.57
CA LYS A 113 1.25 19.01 -13.07
C LYS A 113 2.40 19.51 -13.93
N SER A 114 2.13 19.99 -15.13
CA SER A 114 3.07 20.83 -15.87
C SER A 114 3.46 22.03 -14.99
N ARG A 115 4.68 21.97 -14.43
CA ARG A 115 5.52 23.04 -13.86
C ARG A 115 4.79 24.25 -13.23
N ASP A 116 4.79 24.30 -11.90
CA ASP A 116 4.97 25.57 -11.18
C ASP A 116 5.99 25.37 -10.04
N ARG A 117 7.06 26.17 -10.11
CA ARG A 117 8.17 26.19 -9.16
C ARG A 117 7.69 26.80 -7.83
N ASN A 118 8.17 26.26 -6.72
CA ASN A 118 7.85 26.64 -5.33
C ASN A 118 6.54 26.09 -4.77
N THR A 119 6.60 24.90 -4.19
CA THR A 119 5.95 24.61 -2.91
C THR A 119 6.57 23.32 -2.33
N ASN A 120 6.95 23.38 -1.06
CA ASN A 120 7.75 22.38 -0.34
C ASN A 120 7.19 20.96 -0.47
N GLU A 121 8.11 20.01 -0.67
CA GLU A 121 7.95 18.73 -1.36
C GLU A 121 7.22 17.62 -0.57
N PHE A 122 6.62 17.93 0.58
CA PHE A 122 5.96 16.93 1.44
C PHE A 122 4.43 16.90 1.35
N THR A 123 3.78 17.92 0.78
CA THR A 123 2.29 18.03 0.83
C THR A 123 1.57 17.53 -0.44
N LYS A 124 2.29 17.10 -1.50
CA LYS A 124 1.64 16.66 -2.76
C LYS A 124 1.78 15.16 -3.07
N ALA A 125 2.51 14.39 -2.24
CA ALA A 125 2.73 12.95 -2.46
C ALA A 125 1.60 12.05 -1.93
N ALA A 126 0.56 12.60 -1.28
CA ALA A 126 -0.42 11.80 -0.53
C ALA A 126 -1.62 11.25 -1.32
N CYS A 127 -1.65 11.33 -2.66
CA CYS A 127 -2.81 10.87 -3.45
C CYS A 127 -2.48 9.84 -4.53
N LEU A 128 -1.34 9.16 -4.42
CA LEU A 128 -0.78 8.41 -5.52
C LEU A 128 -0.67 6.95 -5.13
N CYS A 129 -1.52 6.13 -5.76
CA CYS A 129 -1.54 4.69 -5.58
C CYS A 129 -0.11 4.15 -5.54
N SER A 130 0.31 3.55 -4.43
CA SER A 130 1.36 2.54 -4.50
C SER A 130 0.81 1.42 -5.38
N LEU A 131 1.39 1.24 -6.56
CA LEU A 131 1.09 0.11 -7.43
C LEU A 131 1.74 -1.14 -6.86
N PHE A 132 3.01 -1.05 -6.49
CA PHE A 132 3.76 -2.15 -5.89
C PHE A 132 4.53 -1.68 -4.66
N SER A 133 4.70 -2.59 -3.71
CA SER A 133 5.40 -2.35 -2.46
C SER A 133 6.31 -3.53 -2.14
N LYS A 134 7.59 -3.24 -1.90
CA LYS A 134 8.55 -4.22 -1.42
C LYS A 134 8.59 -4.20 0.11
N VAL A 135 7.86 -5.12 0.74
CA VAL A 135 7.64 -5.16 2.19
C VAL A 135 8.63 -6.09 2.88
N SER A 136 9.22 -5.63 4.00
CA SER A 136 10.16 -6.41 4.81
C SER A 136 9.45 -7.54 5.57
N CYS A 137 10.06 -8.72 5.52
CA CYS A 137 9.60 -9.93 6.19
C CYS A 137 10.62 -10.40 7.25
N THR A 138 10.14 -11.20 8.20
CA THR A 138 10.92 -12.01 9.12
C THR A 138 10.66 -13.49 8.86
N GLY A 139 11.61 -14.35 9.22
CA GLY A 139 11.50 -15.80 9.12
C GLY A 139 11.00 -16.43 10.42
N HIS A 140 10.80 -17.75 10.37
CA HIS A 140 10.29 -18.64 11.43
C HIS A 140 8.76 -18.78 11.49
N TYR A 141 8.17 -19.20 10.38
CA TYR A 141 6.85 -19.85 10.34
C TYR A 141 6.95 -21.22 9.70
#